data_AF-A0A284QJY6-F1
#
_entry.id   AF-A0A284QJY6-F1
#
_cell.length_a   1.000
_cell.length_b   1.000
_cell.length_c   1.000
_cell.angle_alpha   90.00
_cell.angle_beta   90.00
_cell.angle_gamma   90.00
#
_symmetry.space_group_name_H-M   'P 1'
#
loop_
_entity.id
_entity.type
_entity.pdbx_description
1 polymer ?
#
loop_
_entity_poly.entity_id
_entity_poly.type
_entity_poly.pdbx_seq_one_letter_code
_entity_poly.pdbx_strand_id
1 'polypeptide(L)'
;MPEAREVLFFYWVIKDFIGYCNQKSWPLDVMQLWIDSKSLETDGSILLPPDAAEAARLGMVFPLTKSMAHLTRGGETSVTAIFPSEYTVPALHRKLKRGETEKDICRTSGLVLKKILKHPRLVCLDLAKVIVHIQVLTHCSPNIYTFNDWSNTICKVDKWTQGFKIVLALEFQNHVLAFCAYDNNVRFYWFPLDNSDDEELERSTVAASKQSIEDELQD
;
A
#
# COMPACT_ATOMS: atom_id res chain seq x y z
N MET A 1 12.63 0.65 -14.74
CA MET A 1 13.03 0.78 -13.32
C MET A 1 12.96 2.27 -12.96
N PRO A 2 12.46 2.67 -11.77
CA PRO A 2 12.51 4.08 -11.38
C PRO A 2 13.95 4.54 -11.31
N GLU A 3 14.18 5.78 -11.67
CA GLU A 3 15.48 6.38 -11.46
C GLU A 3 15.68 6.62 -9.96
N ALA A 4 16.91 6.47 -9.45
CA ALA A 4 17.23 6.71 -8.04
C ALA A 4 16.76 8.10 -7.54
N ARG A 5 16.68 9.08 -8.44
CA ARG A 5 16.13 10.41 -8.17
C ARG A 5 14.65 10.39 -7.76
N GLU A 6 13.84 9.51 -8.35
CA GLU A 6 12.40 9.40 -8.08
C GLU A 6 12.18 8.81 -6.69
N VAL A 7 12.89 7.73 -6.37
CA VAL A 7 12.85 7.11 -5.03
C VAL A 7 13.32 8.10 -3.97
N LEU A 8 14.37 8.89 -4.24
CA LEU A 8 14.83 9.93 -3.34
C LEU A 8 13.80 11.05 -3.16
N PHE A 9 13.11 11.45 -4.22
CA PHE A 9 12.00 12.41 -4.13
C PHE A 9 10.86 11.85 -3.27
N PHE A 10 10.48 10.58 -3.45
CA PHE A 10 9.44 9.93 -2.65
C PHE A 10 9.84 9.87 -1.17
N TYR A 11 11.10 9.59 -0.89
CA TYR A 11 11.65 9.62 0.46
C TYR A 11 11.42 10.98 1.13
N TRP A 12 11.76 12.08 0.44
CA TRP A 12 11.60 13.43 1.00
C TRP A 12 10.14 13.82 1.19
N VAL A 13 9.28 13.57 0.20
CA VAL A 13 7.83 13.87 0.31
C VAL A 13 7.21 13.18 1.53
N ILE A 14 7.46 11.89 1.69
CA ILE A 14 6.88 11.10 2.78
C ILE A 14 7.53 11.48 4.13
N LYS A 15 8.84 11.74 4.16
CA LYS A 15 9.53 12.19 5.37
C LYS A 15 8.99 13.53 5.86
N ASP A 16 8.79 14.48 4.96
CA ASP A 16 8.26 15.81 5.27
C ASP A 16 6.80 15.72 5.75
N PHE A 17 5.99 14.85 5.14
CA PHE A 17 4.63 14.54 5.60
C PHE A 17 4.61 14.00 7.03
N ILE A 18 5.45 13.01 7.34
CA ILE A 18 5.57 12.46 8.70
C ILE A 18 5.99 13.57 9.68
N GLY A 19 6.98 14.39 9.30
CA GLY A 19 7.41 15.54 10.09
C GLY A 19 6.28 16.53 10.38
N TYR A 20 5.48 16.86 9.37
CA TYR A 20 4.32 17.73 9.49
C TYR A 20 3.24 17.15 10.42
N CYS A 21 2.88 15.87 10.26
CA CYS A 21 1.92 15.21 11.14
C CYS A 21 2.42 15.18 12.60
N ASN A 22 3.70 14.91 12.82
CA ASN A 22 4.30 14.93 14.16
C ASN A 22 4.21 16.32 14.81
N GLN A 23 4.51 17.39 14.05
CA GLN A 23 4.37 18.77 14.54
C GLN A 23 2.92 19.11 14.92
N LYS A 24 1.94 18.56 14.18
CA LYS A 24 0.52 18.74 14.44
C LYS A 24 -0.06 17.75 15.47
N SER A 25 0.75 16.82 15.99
CA SER A 25 0.29 15.72 16.85
C SER A 25 -0.85 14.91 16.21
N TRP A 26 -0.81 14.75 14.89
CA TRP A 26 -1.79 13.95 14.17
C TRP A 26 -1.36 12.48 14.14
N PRO A 27 -2.23 11.55 14.56
CA PRO A 27 -1.88 10.14 14.57
C PRO A 27 -1.74 9.61 13.15
N LEU A 28 -0.75 8.74 12.99
CA LEU A 28 -0.43 8.03 11.75
C LEU A 28 -0.74 6.53 11.87
N ASP A 29 -1.70 6.18 12.74
CA ASP A 29 -2.33 4.86 12.78
C ASP A 29 -3.05 4.60 11.45
N VAL A 30 -2.76 3.46 10.83
CA VAL A 30 -3.40 3.05 9.58
C VAL A 30 -4.82 2.60 9.90
N MET A 31 -5.79 3.34 9.38
CA MET A 31 -7.22 3.17 9.62
C MET A 31 -7.88 2.27 8.58
N GLN A 32 -7.39 2.29 7.35
CA GLN A 32 -7.91 1.52 6.23
C GLN A 32 -6.86 1.48 5.10
N LEU A 33 -6.79 0.36 4.38
CA LEU A 33 -6.08 0.25 3.11
C LEU A 33 -7.06 0.43 1.95
N TRP A 34 -6.65 1.10 0.88
CA TRP A 34 -7.48 1.36 -0.30
C TRP A 34 -6.76 0.97 -1.59
N ILE A 35 -7.52 0.55 -2.59
CA ILE A 35 -7.01 0.21 -3.92
C ILE A 35 -8.01 0.58 -5.02
N ASP A 36 -7.50 0.77 -6.24
CA ASP A 36 -8.29 0.74 -7.47
C ASP A 36 -8.44 -0.69 -8.03
N SER A 37 -9.47 -0.87 -8.87
CA SER A 37 -9.73 -2.13 -9.57
C SER A 37 -8.76 -2.41 -10.73
N LYS A 38 -8.45 -3.69 -10.96
CA LYS A 38 -7.95 -4.24 -12.24
C LYS A 38 -9.11 -4.63 -13.16
N SER A 39 -8.82 -4.85 -14.46
CA SER A 39 -9.84 -5.28 -15.42
C SER A 39 -10.58 -6.56 -14.99
N LEU A 40 -9.85 -7.56 -14.46
CA LEU A 40 -10.42 -8.81 -13.92
C LEU A 40 -11.29 -8.63 -12.67
N GLU A 41 -11.11 -7.52 -11.96
CA GLU A 41 -11.90 -7.15 -10.78
C GLU A 41 -13.17 -6.39 -11.22
N THR A 42 -13.12 -5.70 -12.35
CA THR A 42 -14.25 -4.98 -12.97
C THR A 42 -15.19 -5.90 -13.74
N ASP A 43 -14.68 -6.95 -14.40
CA ASP A 43 -15.49 -7.88 -15.22
C ASP A 43 -16.15 -9.01 -14.40
N GLY A 44 -15.85 -9.09 -13.10
CA GLY A 44 -16.39 -10.10 -12.19
C GLY A 44 -15.70 -11.46 -12.25
N SER A 45 -14.58 -11.58 -12.97
CA SER A 45 -13.76 -12.80 -12.97
C SER A 45 -13.18 -13.12 -11.59
N ILE A 46 -12.96 -12.10 -10.76
CA ILE A 46 -12.54 -12.21 -9.38
C ILE A 46 -13.70 -11.85 -8.45
N LEU A 47 -13.96 -12.72 -7.46
CA LEU A 47 -15.03 -12.50 -6.50
C LEU A 47 -14.65 -11.40 -5.51
N LEU A 48 -15.38 -10.29 -5.55
CA LEU A 48 -15.28 -9.19 -4.58
C LEU A 48 -16.52 -9.13 -3.69
N PRO A 49 -16.42 -8.58 -2.47
CA PRO A 49 -17.59 -8.19 -1.69
C PRO A 49 -18.52 -7.26 -2.50
N PRO A 50 -19.85 -7.30 -2.30
CA PRO A 50 -20.80 -6.55 -3.15
C PRO A 50 -20.47 -5.06 -3.31
N ASP A 51 -20.14 -4.36 -2.23
CA ASP A 51 -19.80 -2.94 -2.27
C ASP A 51 -18.50 -2.66 -3.05
N ALA A 52 -17.50 -3.55 -2.90
CA ALA A 52 -16.24 -3.45 -3.62
C ALA A 52 -16.40 -3.81 -5.10
N ALA A 53 -17.24 -4.79 -5.43
CA ALA A 53 -17.58 -5.16 -6.80
C ALA A 53 -18.26 -4.00 -7.54
N GLU A 54 -19.20 -3.32 -6.87
CA GLU A 54 -19.87 -2.15 -7.43
C GLU A 54 -18.89 -1.00 -7.70
N ALA A 55 -18.06 -0.64 -6.70
CA ALA A 55 -17.03 0.37 -6.87
C ALA A 55 -16.04 0.00 -7.98
N ALA A 56 -15.60 -1.26 -8.03
CA ALA A 56 -14.68 -1.77 -9.05
C ALA A 56 -15.27 -1.68 -10.47
N ARG A 57 -16.57 -1.93 -10.63
CA ARG A 57 -17.32 -1.79 -11.89
C ARG A 57 -17.40 -0.34 -12.34
N LEU A 58 -17.60 0.58 -11.39
CA LEU A 58 -17.62 2.02 -11.63
C LEU A 58 -16.21 2.62 -11.80
N GLY A 59 -15.15 1.81 -11.66
CA GLY A 59 -13.76 2.25 -11.73
C GLY A 59 -13.35 3.17 -10.57
N MET A 60 -14.06 3.09 -9.44
CA MET A 60 -13.78 3.85 -8.23
C MET A 60 -12.88 3.05 -7.28
N VAL A 61 -12.15 3.76 -6.41
CA VAL A 61 -11.39 3.15 -5.32
C VAL A 61 -12.31 2.49 -4.30
N PHE A 62 -11.85 1.41 -3.67
CA PHE A 62 -12.59 0.72 -2.63
C PHE A 62 -11.68 0.25 -1.48
N PRO A 63 -12.23 0.05 -0.27
CA PRO A 63 -11.45 -0.35 0.88
C PRO A 63 -11.00 -1.81 0.72
N LEU A 64 -9.70 -2.06 0.88
CA LEU A 64 -9.10 -3.40 0.89
C LEU A 64 -9.36 -4.08 2.24
N THR A 65 -10.02 -5.23 2.23
CA THR A 65 -10.41 -6.00 3.43
C THR A 65 -9.80 -7.39 3.43
N LYS A 66 -9.91 -8.12 4.55
CA LYS A 66 -9.39 -9.49 4.67
C LYS A 66 -9.91 -10.42 3.58
N SER A 67 -11.18 -10.30 3.20
CA SER A 67 -11.80 -11.12 2.15
C SER A 67 -11.12 -11.01 0.78
N MET A 68 -10.40 -9.90 0.56
CA MET A 68 -9.67 -9.57 -0.65
C MET A 68 -8.16 -9.79 -0.50
N ALA A 69 -7.70 -10.54 0.52
CA ALA A 69 -6.28 -10.80 0.73
C ALA A 69 -5.61 -11.59 -0.41
N HIS A 70 -6.41 -12.24 -1.26
CA HIS A 70 -5.96 -12.96 -2.45
C HIS A 70 -5.65 -12.02 -3.65
N LEU A 71 -6.00 -10.73 -3.58
CA LEU A 71 -5.74 -9.79 -4.67
C LEU A 71 -4.24 -9.50 -4.81
N THR A 72 -3.77 -9.45 -6.06
CA THR A 72 -2.36 -9.24 -6.41
C THR A 72 -2.15 -8.06 -7.35
N ARG A 73 -0.97 -7.43 -7.30
CA ARG A 73 -0.49 -6.37 -8.20
C ARG A 73 0.88 -6.73 -8.76
N GLY A 74 1.32 -6.03 -9.80
CA GLY A 74 2.52 -6.40 -10.58
C GLY A 74 2.18 -6.83 -12.01
N GLY A 75 3.23 -7.16 -12.78
CA GLY A 75 3.18 -7.59 -14.17
C GLY A 75 2.84 -9.08 -14.33
N GLU A 76 2.89 -9.59 -15.56
CA GLU A 76 2.53 -10.97 -15.88
C GLU A 76 3.45 -12.00 -15.23
N THR A 77 4.75 -11.71 -15.17
CA THR A 77 5.78 -12.63 -14.65
C THR A 77 6.04 -12.46 -13.15
N SER A 78 5.60 -11.35 -12.56
CA SER A 78 5.86 -11.04 -11.14
C SER A 78 4.68 -10.33 -10.50
N VAL A 79 3.88 -11.11 -9.77
CA VAL A 79 2.74 -10.63 -9.00
C VAL A 79 2.97 -10.79 -7.51
N THR A 80 2.52 -9.82 -6.73
CA THR A 80 2.63 -9.81 -5.27
C THR A 80 1.28 -9.54 -4.63
N ALA A 81 1.00 -10.17 -3.49
CA ALA A 81 -0.20 -9.88 -2.71
C ALA A 81 -0.17 -8.43 -2.19
N ILE A 82 -1.28 -7.72 -2.35
CA ILE A 82 -1.37 -6.32 -1.86
C ILE A 82 -1.62 -6.31 -0.36
N PHE A 83 -2.45 -7.24 0.12
CA PHE A 83 -2.78 -7.33 1.54
C PHE A 83 -1.68 -8.12 2.27
N PRO A 84 -1.24 -7.68 3.47
CA PRO A 84 -0.27 -8.43 4.24
C PRO A 84 -0.80 -9.81 4.62
N SER A 85 0.09 -10.80 4.65
CA SER A 85 -0.26 -12.17 5.03
C SER A 85 -0.64 -12.29 6.51
N GLU A 86 -1.33 -13.38 6.88
CA GLU A 86 -1.65 -13.68 8.29
C GLU A 86 -0.40 -13.86 9.15
N TYR A 87 0.68 -14.38 8.57
CA TYR A 87 1.96 -14.50 9.27
C TYR A 87 2.57 -13.13 9.58
N THR A 88 2.49 -12.20 8.62
CA THR A 88 3.12 -10.89 8.74
C THR A 88 2.33 -9.95 9.66
N VAL A 89 1.00 -9.91 9.53
CA VAL A 89 0.13 -9.06 10.35
C VAL A 89 -1.09 -9.86 10.83
N PRO A 90 -0.93 -10.76 11.83
CA PRO A 90 -2.01 -11.64 12.29
C PRO A 90 -3.27 -10.87 12.73
N ALA A 91 -3.09 -9.66 13.26
CA ALA A 91 -4.18 -8.82 13.73
C ALA A 91 -5.16 -8.43 12.62
N LEU A 92 -4.72 -8.35 11.35
CA LEU A 92 -5.59 -8.07 10.21
C LEU A 92 -6.42 -9.29 9.77
N HIS A 93 -6.04 -10.49 10.21
CA HIS A 93 -6.67 -11.75 9.83
C HIS A 93 -7.57 -12.34 10.92
N ARG A 94 -7.66 -11.69 12.09
CA ARG A 94 -8.56 -12.15 13.14
C ARG A 94 -10.03 -12.07 12.69
N LYS A 95 -10.88 -12.88 13.32
CA LYS A 95 -12.32 -12.82 13.10
C LYS A 95 -12.89 -11.50 13.65
N LEU A 96 -13.84 -10.91 12.92
CA LEU A 96 -14.62 -9.77 13.39
C LEU A 96 -15.41 -10.15 14.64
N LYS A 97 -15.39 -9.27 15.64
CA LYS A 97 -16.26 -9.36 16.82
C LYS A 97 -17.64 -8.81 16.50
N ARG A 98 -18.64 -9.11 17.35
CA ARG A 98 -20.00 -8.60 17.17
C ARG A 98 -20.01 -7.07 17.19
N GLY A 99 -20.51 -6.46 16.12
CA GLY A 99 -20.61 -5.01 15.95
C GLY A 99 -19.31 -4.35 15.46
N GLU A 100 -18.29 -5.13 15.16
CA GLU A 100 -17.03 -4.65 14.59
C GLU A 100 -17.10 -4.61 13.06
N THR A 101 -16.43 -3.62 12.46
CA THR A 101 -16.25 -3.51 11.01
C THR A 101 -14.83 -3.87 10.59
N GLU A 102 -14.61 -4.15 9.29
CA GLU A 102 -13.25 -4.36 8.75
C GLU A 102 -12.33 -3.14 9.01
N LYS A 103 -12.89 -1.93 9.02
CA LYS A 103 -12.17 -0.70 9.36
C LYS A 103 -11.65 -0.73 10.80
N ASP A 104 -12.41 -1.30 11.73
CA ASP A 104 -12.00 -1.43 13.12
C ASP A 104 -10.87 -2.46 13.29
N ILE A 105 -10.85 -3.52 12.46
CA ILE A 105 -9.71 -4.46 12.41
C ILE A 105 -8.45 -3.72 12.01
N CYS A 106 -8.50 -2.92 10.94
CA CYS A 106 -7.33 -2.18 10.46
C CYS A 106 -6.83 -1.18 11.52
N ARG A 107 -7.74 -0.39 12.12
CA ARG A 107 -7.43 0.53 13.22
C ARG A 107 -6.77 -0.16 14.43
N THR A 108 -7.22 -1.37 14.78
CA THR A 108 -6.71 -2.11 15.94
C THR A 108 -5.52 -3.03 15.62
N SER A 109 -5.09 -3.07 14.35
CA SER A 109 -3.94 -3.89 13.93
C SER A 109 -2.62 -3.43 14.56
N GLY A 110 -2.55 -2.16 14.96
CA GLY A 110 -1.34 -1.52 15.48
C GLY A 110 -0.32 -1.20 14.39
N LEU A 111 -0.78 -1.08 13.14
CA LEU A 111 0.01 -0.51 12.05
C LEU A 111 0.07 1.01 12.21
N VAL A 112 1.28 1.55 12.37
CA VAL A 112 1.50 2.99 12.58
C VAL A 112 2.68 3.44 11.75
N LEU A 113 2.49 4.38 10.83
CA LEU A 113 3.59 4.90 10.02
C LEU A 113 4.55 5.70 10.91
N LYS A 114 5.72 5.12 11.22
CA LYS A 114 6.74 5.71 12.10
C LYS A 114 7.75 6.53 11.32
N LYS A 115 8.27 5.96 10.24
CA LYS A 115 9.32 6.56 9.43
C LYS A 115 9.29 5.97 8.02
N ILE A 116 10.01 6.63 7.12
CA ILE A 116 10.40 6.08 5.83
C ILE A 116 11.88 5.77 5.86
N LEU A 117 12.26 4.59 5.37
CA LEU A 117 13.63 4.12 5.33
C LEU A 117 14.23 4.48 3.96
N LYS A 118 15.49 4.91 3.98
CA LYS A 118 16.20 5.28 2.75
C LYS A 118 16.66 4.01 2.05
N HIS A 119 16.22 3.80 0.82
CA HIS A 119 16.62 2.68 -0.01
C HIS A 119 16.87 3.17 -1.45
N PRO A 120 17.89 2.65 -2.17
CA PRO A 120 18.22 3.16 -3.51
C PRO A 120 17.17 2.84 -4.59
N ARG A 121 16.31 1.82 -4.37
CA ARG A 121 15.41 1.28 -5.39
C ARG A 121 13.96 1.10 -4.96
N LEU A 122 13.65 1.27 -3.67
CA LEU A 122 12.37 0.90 -3.09
C LEU A 122 11.89 2.04 -2.19
N VAL A 123 10.58 2.19 -2.07
CA VAL A 123 9.99 2.97 -0.98
C VAL A 123 9.72 2.02 0.18
N CYS A 124 10.41 2.22 1.30
CA CYS A 124 10.33 1.34 2.46
C CYS A 124 9.64 2.08 3.61
N LEU A 125 8.40 1.71 3.92
CA LEU A 125 7.65 2.33 5.02
C LEU A 125 7.74 1.46 6.27
N ASP A 126 8.15 2.06 7.39
CA ASP A 126 8.10 1.43 8.72
C ASP A 126 6.73 1.69 9.34
N LEU A 127 5.93 0.64 9.45
CA LEU A 127 4.58 0.66 10.02
C LEU A 127 4.55 0.10 11.46
N ALA A 128 5.64 0.26 12.22
CA ALA A 128 5.87 -0.18 13.59
C ALA A 128 5.96 -1.70 13.82
N LYS A 129 5.04 -2.48 13.25
CA LYS A 129 5.04 -3.96 13.35
C LYS A 129 5.52 -4.66 12.09
N VAL A 130 5.53 -3.93 10.99
CA VAL A 130 5.83 -4.45 9.66
C VAL A 130 6.54 -3.36 8.87
N ILE A 131 7.43 -3.77 7.99
CA ILE A 131 7.98 -2.92 6.94
C ILE A 131 7.31 -3.31 5.64
N VAL A 132 6.78 -2.32 4.91
CA VAL A 132 6.30 -2.52 3.55
C VAL A 132 7.31 -1.95 2.56
N HIS A 133 7.83 -2.81 1.70
CA HIS A 133 8.63 -2.43 0.55
C HIS A 133 7.73 -2.28 -0.65
N ILE A 134 7.77 -1.10 -1.26
CA ILE A 134 7.02 -0.76 -2.45
C ILE A 134 8.04 -0.61 -3.56
N GLN A 135 8.04 -1.58 -4.46
CA GLN A 135 8.80 -1.50 -5.70
C GLN A 135 7.96 -0.71 -6.69
N VAL A 136 8.12 0.61 -6.58
CA VAL A 136 7.64 1.56 -7.57
C VAL A 136 8.33 1.21 -8.90
N LEU A 137 7.58 1.24 -10.01
CA LEU A 137 8.14 1.23 -11.35
C LEU A 137 8.00 2.64 -11.94
N THR A 138 8.34 2.79 -13.22
CA THR A 138 8.14 4.07 -13.93
C THR A 138 6.68 4.52 -13.78
N HIS A 139 6.46 5.82 -13.61
CA HIS A 139 5.13 6.43 -13.50
C HIS A 139 4.36 6.21 -12.19
N CYS A 140 5.02 5.82 -11.10
CA CYS A 140 4.41 5.87 -9.76
C CYS A 140 4.74 7.22 -9.08
N SER A 141 3.85 7.75 -8.25
CA SER A 141 4.11 8.90 -7.37
C SER A 141 3.34 8.77 -6.05
N PRO A 142 3.95 9.04 -4.89
CA PRO A 142 3.22 9.23 -3.65
C PRO A 142 2.50 10.57 -3.69
N ASN A 143 1.21 10.55 -3.39
CA ASN A 143 0.37 11.71 -3.23
C ASN A 143 -0.26 11.69 -1.84
N ILE A 144 -0.39 12.87 -1.24
CA ILE A 144 -0.99 13.04 0.08
C ILE A 144 -2.26 13.85 -0.08
N TYR A 145 -3.38 13.28 0.36
CA TYR A 145 -4.68 13.92 0.32
C TYR A 145 -5.15 14.21 1.74
N THR A 146 -5.90 15.29 1.94
CA THR A 146 -6.72 15.41 3.15
C THR A 146 -7.83 14.36 3.09
N PHE A 147 -8.32 13.92 4.24
CA PHE A 147 -9.44 12.96 4.26
C PHE A 147 -10.70 13.53 3.58
N ASN A 148 -10.89 14.85 3.64
CA ASN A 148 -11.99 15.52 2.95
C ASN A 148 -11.86 15.38 1.43
N ASP A 149 -10.69 15.67 0.86
CA ASP A 149 -10.47 15.55 -0.59
C ASP A 149 -10.53 14.09 -1.03
N TRP A 150 -10.01 13.18 -0.21
CA TRP A 150 -10.11 11.74 -0.45
C TRP A 150 -11.57 11.30 -0.57
N SER A 151 -12.38 11.57 0.45
CA SER A 151 -13.78 11.11 0.50
C SER A 151 -14.69 11.83 -0.49
N ASN A 152 -14.47 13.12 -0.73
CA ASN A 152 -15.36 13.93 -1.57
C ASN A 152 -14.95 14.00 -3.04
N THR A 153 -13.69 13.71 -3.37
CA THR A 153 -13.20 13.78 -4.74
C THR A 153 -12.64 12.43 -5.18
N ILE A 154 -11.60 11.93 -4.52
CA ILE A 154 -10.89 10.73 -5.00
C ILE A 154 -11.79 9.49 -5.01
N CYS A 155 -12.59 9.27 -3.96
CA CYS A 155 -13.51 8.13 -3.88
C CYS A 155 -14.72 8.19 -4.84
N LYS A 156 -14.96 9.32 -5.51
CA LYS A 156 -16.16 9.54 -6.34
C LYS A 156 -15.87 9.70 -7.81
N VAL A 157 -14.60 9.76 -8.19
CA VAL A 157 -14.16 9.91 -9.58
C VAL A 157 -13.63 8.57 -10.04
N ASP A 158 -14.04 8.15 -11.23
CA ASP A 158 -13.51 6.93 -11.82
C ASP A 158 -12.06 7.14 -12.30
N LYS A 159 -11.28 6.06 -12.29
CA LYS A 159 -9.86 6.07 -12.68
C LYS A 159 -9.59 6.54 -14.11
N TRP A 160 -10.58 6.48 -15.01
CA TRP A 160 -10.42 6.94 -16.39
C TRP A 160 -10.49 8.47 -16.48
N THR A 161 -11.41 9.08 -15.74
CA THR A 161 -11.52 10.53 -15.58
C THR A 161 -10.35 11.10 -14.77
N GLN A 162 -9.90 10.39 -13.74
CA GLN A 162 -8.78 10.82 -12.89
C GLN A 162 -7.44 10.81 -13.64
N GLY A 163 -7.30 9.93 -14.64
CA GLY A 163 -6.09 9.82 -15.46
C GLY A 163 -4.94 9.05 -14.81
N PHE A 164 -5.11 8.54 -13.59
CA PHE A 164 -4.16 7.66 -12.90
C PHE A 164 -4.92 6.66 -12.03
N LYS A 165 -4.21 5.67 -11.49
CA LYS A 165 -4.75 4.59 -10.64
C LYS A 165 -4.14 4.66 -9.26
N ILE A 166 -4.92 4.37 -8.22
CA ILE A 166 -4.47 4.17 -6.85
C ILE A 166 -4.05 2.70 -6.67
N VAL A 167 -2.74 2.43 -6.67
CA VAL A 167 -2.25 1.05 -6.50
C VAL A 167 -2.34 0.59 -5.04
N LEU A 168 -2.12 1.49 -4.09
CA LEU A 168 -2.29 1.30 -2.66
C LEU A 168 -2.42 2.67 -1.99
N ALA A 169 -3.38 2.83 -1.09
CA ALA A 169 -3.47 3.98 -0.21
C ALA A 169 -3.57 3.57 1.26
N LEU A 170 -2.88 4.30 2.13
CA LEU A 170 -2.95 4.19 3.58
C LEU A 170 -3.78 5.36 4.11
N GLU A 171 -4.98 5.07 4.60
CA GLU A 171 -5.80 6.06 5.29
C GLU A 171 -5.31 6.22 6.74
N PHE A 172 -5.07 7.46 7.14
CA PHE A 172 -4.86 7.89 8.53
C PHE A 172 -6.06 8.71 8.99
N GLN A 173 -6.06 9.18 10.25
CA GLN A 173 -7.19 9.94 10.77
C GLN A 173 -7.53 11.21 9.95
N ASN A 174 -6.50 11.93 9.48
CA ASN A 174 -6.69 13.23 8.84
C ASN A 174 -6.29 13.25 7.35
N HIS A 175 -5.48 12.29 6.91
CA HIS A 175 -4.84 12.28 5.60
C HIS A 175 -4.85 10.87 5.00
N VAL A 176 -4.65 10.79 3.70
CA VAL A 176 -4.41 9.54 2.99
C VAL A 176 -3.10 9.67 2.22
N LEU A 177 -2.16 8.74 2.47
CA LEU A 177 -0.97 8.58 1.63
C LEU A 177 -1.29 7.55 0.56
N ALA A 178 -1.39 7.99 -0.69
CA ALA A 178 -1.70 7.15 -1.83
C ALA A 178 -0.49 7.01 -2.76
N PHE A 179 -0.25 5.80 -3.23
CA PHE A 179 0.66 5.53 -4.32
C PHE A 179 -0.16 5.50 -5.61
N CYS A 180 0.04 6.50 -6.45
CA CYS A 180 -0.66 6.67 -7.71
C CYS A 180 0.24 6.21 -8.86
N ALA A 181 -0.29 5.47 -9.83
CA ALA A 181 0.45 5.07 -11.02
C ALA A 181 -0.43 5.06 -12.28
N TYR A 182 0.16 5.24 -13.47
CA TYR A 182 -0.60 5.09 -14.73
C TYR A 182 -0.88 3.62 -15.06
N ASP A 183 0.00 2.73 -14.66
CA ASP A 183 -0.17 1.28 -14.75
C ASP A 183 -0.39 0.65 -13.36
N ASN A 184 -0.76 -0.63 -13.34
CA ASN A 184 -0.91 -1.39 -12.09
C ASN A 184 0.35 -2.21 -11.77
N ASN A 185 1.51 -1.80 -12.29
CA ASN A 185 2.76 -2.54 -12.21
C ASN A 185 3.58 -2.10 -10.99
N VAL A 186 2.96 -2.15 -9.82
CA VAL A 186 3.62 -1.88 -8.54
C VAL A 186 3.59 -3.15 -7.70
N ARG A 187 4.74 -3.49 -7.12
CA ARG A 187 4.90 -4.70 -6.28
C ARG A 187 5.05 -4.29 -4.82
N PHE A 188 4.45 -5.10 -3.95
CA PHE A 188 4.38 -4.88 -2.51
C PHE A 188 4.92 -6.09 -1.78
N TYR A 189 5.86 -5.87 -0.85
CA TYR A 189 6.42 -6.92 -0.02
C TYR A 189 6.29 -6.51 1.44
N TRP A 190 5.73 -7.39 2.26
CA TRP A 190 5.43 -7.13 3.66
C TRP A 190 6.34 -7.99 4.54
N PHE A 191 7.17 -7.35 5.36
CA PHE A 191 8.14 -8.03 6.23
C PHE A 191 7.80 -7.77 7.70
N PRO A 192 7.64 -8.80 8.53
CA PRO A 192 7.46 -8.58 9.96
C PRO A 192 8.68 -7.84 10.50
N LEU A 193 8.46 -6.88 11.39
CA LEU A 193 9.54 -6.29 12.14
C LEU A 193 9.85 -7.25 13.31
N ASP A 194 10.77 -8.18 13.08
CA ASP A 194 11.26 -9.03 14.16
C ASP A 194 11.99 -8.14 15.18
N ASN A 195 11.80 -8.40 16.47
CA ASN A 195 12.46 -7.65 17.55
C ASN A 195 13.98 -7.95 17.62
N SER A 196 14.54 -8.67 16.64
CA SER A 196 15.97 -8.87 16.47
C SER A 196 16.59 -7.59 15.91
N ASP A 197 17.62 -7.12 16.61
CA ASP A 197 18.39 -5.90 16.35
C ASP A 197 18.59 -5.54 14.86
N ASP A 198 18.64 -4.24 14.55
CA ASP A 198 18.69 -3.57 13.23
C ASP A 198 19.55 -4.22 12.10
N GLU A 199 20.45 -5.17 12.41
CA GLU A 199 21.27 -5.90 11.43
C GLU A 199 20.45 -6.78 10.46
N GLU A 200 19.29 -7.30 10.87
CA GLU A 200 18.51 -8.23 10.02
C GLU A 200 17.83 -7.50 8.85
N LEU A 201 17.49 -6.23 9.04
CA LEU A 201 16.93 -5.40 7.99
C LEU A 201 17.91 -5.22 6.82
N GLU A 202 19.19 -4.98 7.10
CA GLU A 202 20.23 -4.91 6.06
C GLU A 202 20.34 -6.23 5.29
N ARG A 203 20.24 -7.38 5.97
CA ARG A 203 20.29 -8.71 5.33
C ARG A 203 19.09 -8.97 4.44
N SER A 204 17.87 -8.61 4.86
CA SER A 204 16.66 -8.76 4.02
C SER A 204 16.71 -7.89 2.77
N THR A 205 17.29 -6.70 2.89
CA THR A 205 17.47 -5.75 1.78
C THR A 205 18.39 -6.31 0.70
N VAL A 206 19.44 -7.04 1.11
CA VAL A 206 20.34 -7.76 0.21
C VAL A 206 19.61 -8.91 -0.50
N ALA A 207 18.74 -9.66 0.20
CA ALA A 207 17.99 -10.77 -0.39
C ALA A 207 16.99 -10.30 -1.47
N ALA A 208 16.21 -9.26 -1.20
CA ALA A 208 15.26 -8.71 -2.18
C ALA A 208 15.99 -8.13 -3.41
N SER A 209 17.17 -7.54 -3.21
CA SER A 209 18.01 -7.05 -4.30
C SER A 209 18.56 -8.18 -5.16
N LYS A 210 18.91 -9.33 -4.57
CA LYS A 210 19.36 -10.52 -5.31
C LYS A 210 18.23 -11.13 -6.16
N GLN A 211 17.03 -11.26 -5.59
CA GLN A 211 15.87 -11.79 -6.31
C GLN A 211 15.56 -10.95 -7.57
N SER A 212 15.60 -9.61 -7.46
CA SER A 212 15.40 -8.73 -8.61
C SER A 212 16.49 -8.85 -9.69
N ILE A 213 17.72 -9.24 -9.35
CA ILE A 213 18.81 -9.41 -10.32
C ILE A 213 18.69 -10.77 -11.01
N GLU A 214 18.30 -11.81 -10.27
CA GLU A 214 18.05 -13.14 -10.83
C GLU A 214 16.87 -13.12 -11.81
N ASP A 215 15.80 -12.39 -11.49
CA ASP A 215 14.65 -12.21 -12.39
C ASP A 215 15.04 -11.46 -13.68
N GLU A 216 15.93 -10.45 -13.61
CA GLU A 216 16.41 -9.70 -14.80
C GLU A 216 17.37 -10.49 -15.69
N LEU A 217 18.02 -11.55 -15.17
CA LEU A 217 18.94 -12.39 -15.95
C LEU A 217 18.23 -13.53 -16.69
N GLN A 218 16.95 -13.76 -16.41
CA GLN A 218 16.14 -14.81 -17.05
C GLN A 218 15.28 -14.29 -18.21
N ASP A 219 15.19 -12.97 -18.39
CA ASP A 219 14.52 -12.28 -19.51
C ASP A 219 15.53 -11.87 -20.61
#